data_AF-A0A2A9N733-F1
#
_entry.id   AF-A0A2A9N733-F1
#
_cell.length_a   1.000
_cell.length_b   1.000
_cell.length_c   1.000
_cell.angle_alpha   90.00
_cell.angle_beta   90.00
_cell.angle_gamma   90.00
#
_symmetry.space_group_name_H-M   'P 1'
#
loop_
_entity.id
_entity.type
_entity.pdbx_description
1 polymer ?
#
loop_
_entity_poly.entity_id
_entity_poly.type
_entity_poly.pdbx_seq_one_letter_code
_entity_poly.pdbx_strand_id
1 'polypeptide(L)'
;MSSTLLSQPTHIGMQSSATLDHACVSPSGILEAAISSPHLFIPYTDHRIICLTLLLLSPSGKNAIELSCFNPFFPPHPYYPIGKDKYHFQLFSEQIAASISNYSSVYDIMVSDDYSFQLIYELFSSQLQKVADENFKFRSADKPKTRKITNSTISLICRENRVINHIISALRQQLPIPPSCQLSFRQLQWTFLHDSFHTTSFLAYLCLIRRSLNKLCFREQEAKLNHQSQSHETQAFNAVLKGASSTWLYPISYITPPRALSHPSQGILTDPDQIKTATVDYFTQLYARTPHESVTNKPWLNTPAIHQIRQTVTNDPFLWPKELTLSDLHFLLC
;
A
#
# COMPACT_ATOMS: atom_id res chain seq x y z
N MET A 1 -46.83 10.17 -0.94
CA MET A 1 -46.56 10.91 0.31
C MET A 1 -45.08 10.69 0.65
N SER A 2 -44.28 11.74 0.70
CA SER A 2 -42.84 11.62 0.99
C SER A 2 -42.61 11.74 2.49
N SER A 3 -42.15 10.65 3.13
CA SER A 3 -41.65 10.71 4.50
C SER A 3 -40.21 11.22 4.47
N THR A 4 -40.02 12.51 4.78
CA THR A 4 -38.69 13.09 4.99
C THR A 4 -38.05 12.48 6.23
N LEU A 5 -37.28 11.41 6.03
CA LEU A 5 -36.40 10.85 7.05
C LEU A 5 -35.36 11.92 7.43
N LEU A 6 -35.41 12.36 8.68
CA LEU A 6 -34.43 13.30 9.25
C LEU A 6 -33.02 12.70 9.13
N SER A 7 -32.18 13.32 8.31
CA SER A 7 -30.78 12.92 8.15
C SER A 7 -30.03 13.13 9.46
N GLN A 8 -29.46 12.06 10.00
CA GLN A 8 -28.63 12.15 11.22
C GLN A 8 -27.30 12.86 10.92
N PRO A 9 -26.73 13.59 11.91
CA PRO A 9 -25.43 14.23 11.75
C PRO A 9 -24.33 13.19 11.53
N THR A 10 -23.42 13.49 10.60
CA THR A 10 -22.37 12.59 10.14
C THR A 10 -21.13 12.65 11.03
N HIS A 11 -20.96 13.73 11.79
CA HIS A 11 -19.87 13.94 12.75
C HIS A 11 -20.44 14.22 14.17
N ILE A 12 -19.87 13.58 15.19
CA ILE A 12 -20.22 13.78 16.61
C ILE A 12 -19.00 14.29 17.39
N GLY A 13 -18.87 15.61 17.52
CA GLY A 13 -17.89 16.22 18.41
C GLY A 13 -18.35 16.17 19.88
N MET A 14 -17.44 16.42 20.82
CA MET A 14 -17.75 16.43 22.26
C MET A 14 -18.76 17.52 22.69
N GLN A 15 -19.01 18.52 21.84
CA GLN A 15 -19.87 19.68 22.15
C GLN A 15 -20.89 20.01 21.05
N SER A 16 -20.83 19.36 19.88
CA SER A 16 -21.72 19.62 18.75
C SER A 16 -21.78 18.44 17.79
N SER A 17 -22.89 18.33 17.06
CA SER A 17 -23.06 17.34 15.99
C SER A 17 -23.35 18.05 14.67
N ALA A 18 -22.68 17.65 13.60
CA ALA A 18 -22.76 18.32 12.30
C ALA A 18 -22.88 17.30 11.15
N THR A 19 -23.44 17.75 10.02
CA THR A 19 -23.43 17.02 8.75
C THR A 19 -22.34 17.65 7.90
N LEU A 20 -21.17 17.00 7.84
CA LEU A 20 -19.99 17.47 7.12
C LEU A 20 -19.64 16.57 5.92
N ASP A 21 -20.11 15.32 5.97
CA ASP A 21 -19.77 14.29 5.00
C ASP A 21 -20.90 14.15 3.99
N HIS A 22 -20.58 14.34 2.70
CA HIS A 22 -21.56 14.38 1.62
C HIS A 22 -21.24 13.33 0.55
N ALA A 23 -22.27 12.71 -0.01
CA ALA A 23 -22.16 11.80 -1.14
C ALA A 23 -22.99 12.34 -2.31
N CYS A 24 -22.30 12.79 -3.37
CA CYS A 24 -22.92 13.35 -4.57
C CYS A 24 -22.91 12.33 -5.71
N VAL A 25 -23.99 12.28 -6.49
CA VAL A 25 -24.11 11.36 -7.63
C VAL A 25 -24.60 12.07 -8.88
N SER A 26 -24.17 11.56 -10.04
CA SER A 26 -24.68 12.03 -11.33
C SER A 26 -26.12 11.53 -11.55
N PRO A 27 -27.04 12.35 -12.08
CA PRO A 27 -28.36 11.88 -12.50
C PRO A 27 -28.28 10.91 -13.71
N SER A 28 -27.17 10.90 -14.45
CA SER A 28 -26.98 10.06 -15.62
C SER A 28 -26.63 8.61 -15.24
N GLY A 29 -27.50 7.67 -15.61
CA GLY A 29 -27.25 6.23 -15.44
C GLY A 29 -27.67 5.64 -14.09
N ILE A 30 -28.33 6.41 -13.24
CA ILE A 30 -28.84 5.97 -11.93
C ILE A 30 -30.37 6.01 -11.97
N LEU A 31 -31.01 4.86 -11.72
CA LEU A 31 -32.47 4.73 -11.65
C LEU A 31 -33.00 5.18 -10.29
N GLU A 32 -32.29 4.81 -9.21
CA GLU A 32 -32.65 5.15 -7.83
C GLU A 32 -31.38 5.25 -6.98
N ALA A 33 -31.39 6.15 -5.99
CA ALA A 33 -30.32 6.30 -5.01
C ALA A 33 -30.91 6.41 -3.61
N ALA A 34 -30.39 5.59 -2.69
CA ALA A 34 -30.78 5.61 -1.28
C ALA A 34 -29.54 5.90 -0.41
N ILE A 35 -29.67 6.83 0.53
CA ILE A 35 -28.63 7.16 1.51
C ILE A 35 -29.09 6.70 2.90
N SER A 36 -28.19 6.12 3.67
CA SER A 36 -28.43 5.69 5.05
C SER A 36 -27.19 5.94 5.89
N SER A 37 -27.38 6.27 7.17
CA SER A 37 -26.30 6.30 8.15
C SER A 37 -26.62 5.26 9.24
N PRO A 38 -26.07 4.04 9.16
CA PRO A 38 -26.32 3.02 10.16
C PRO A 38 -25.70 3.45 11.49
N HIS A 39 -26.40 3.14 12.60
CA HIS A 39 -25.89 3.44 13.95
C HIS A 39 -24.85 2.39 14.39
N LEU A 40 -23.76 2.28 13.63
CA LEU A 40 -22.63 1.40 13.87
C LEU A 40 -21.45 2.22 14.41
N PHE A 41 -20.95 1.84 15.59
CA PHE A 41 -19.73 2.42 16.14
C PHE A 41 -18.50 1.88 15.39
N ILE A 42 -17.72 2.77 14.76
CA ILE A 42 -16.38 2.46 14.29
C ILE A 42 -15.38 2.94 15.35
N PRO A 43 -14.47 2.10 15.86
CA PRO A 43 -13.43 2.55 16.76
C PRO A 43 -12.44 3.49 16.04
N TYR A 44 -11.90 4.48 16.77
CA TYR A 44 -10.93 5.47 16.30
C TYR A 44 -11.46 6.54 15.33
N THR A 45 -12.78 6.77 15.25
CA THR A 45 -13.35 7.95 14.57
C THR A 45 -14.59 8.47 15.30
N ASP A 46 -14.78 9.78 15.22
CA ASP A 46 -15.95 10.58 15.62
C ASP A 46 -16.95 10.80 14.47
N HIS A 47 -16.62 10.35 13.26
CA HIS A 47 -17.52 10.30 12.12
C HIS A 47 -18.37 9.01 12.11
N ARG A 48 -19.59 9.12 11.57
CA ARG A 48 -20.50 8.02 11.30
C ARG A 48 -20.32 7.50 9.88
N ILE A 49 -20.65 6.23 9.68
CA ILE A 49 -20.77 5.65 8.34
C ILE A 49 -21.89 6.36 7.56
N ILE A 50 -21.61 6.68 6.30
CA ILE A 50 -22.62 6.91 5.27
C ILE A 50 -22.59 5.72 4.29
N CYS A 51 -23.71 5.04 4.16
CA CYS A 51 -23.94 3.99 3.17
C CYS A 51 -24.82 4.56 2.05
N LEU A 52 -24.23 4.74 0.88
CA LEU A 52 -24.92 5.08 -0.36
C LEU A 52 -25.21 3.78 -1.15
N THR A 53 -26.47 3.53 -1.47
CA THR A 53 -26.93 2.43 -2.31
C THR A 53 -27.44 2.98 -3.63
N LEU A 54 -26.92 2.48 -4.75
CA LEU A 54 -27.27 2.96 -6.09
C LEU A 54 -27.85 1.83 -6.94
N LEU A 55 -29.06 2.05 -7.45
CA LEU A 55 -29.68 1.22 -8.46
C LEU A 55 -29.31 1.81 -9.83
N LEU A 56 -28.39 1.16 -10.53
CA LEU A 56 -27.91 1.63 -11.83
C LEU A 56 -28.86 1.22 -12.96
N LEU A 57 -29.05 2.11 -13.93
CA LEU A 57 -29.71 1.79 -15.19
C LEU A 57 -28.84 0.80 -15.97
N SER A 58 -29.41 -0.36 -16.33
CA SER A 58 -28.75 -1.28 -17.26
C SER A 58 -28.54 -0.56 -18.61
N PRO A 59 -27.34 -0.61 -19.22
CA PRO A 59 -27.07 0.09 -20.47
C PRO A 59 -27.95 -0.45 -21.60
N SER A 60 -28.89 0.36 -22.06
CA SER A 60 -29.86 -0.03 -23.08
C SER A 60 -29.19 -0.18 -24.45
N GLY A 61 -29.11 -1.42 -24.93
CA GLY A 61 -28.92 -1.71 -26.35
C GLY A 61 -27.54 -1.40 -26.95
N LYS A 62 -26.49 -1.27 -26.14
CA LYS A 62 -25.11 -1.35 -26.62
C LYS A 62 -24.44 -2.53 -25.95
N ASN A 63 -23.74 -3.34 -26.76
CA ASN A 63 -22.91 -4.44 -26.26
C ASN A 63 -22.07 -3.94 -25.09
N ALA A 64 -21.88 -4.79 -24.08
CA ALA A 64 -20.82 -4.60 -23.11
C ALA A 64 -19.48 -4.69 -23.86
N ILE A 65 -19.09 -3.57 -24.48
CA ILE A 65 -17.68 -3.25 -24.72
C ILE A 65 -17.04 -3.51 -23.37
N GLU A 66 -16.08 -4.43 -23.33
CA GLU A 66 -15.32 -4.68 -22.12
C GLU A 66 -14.87 -3.32 -21.60
N LEU A 67 -15.44 -2.92 -20.46
CA LEU A 67 -14.92 -1.82 -19.69
C LEU A 67 -13.55 -2.31 -19.27
N SER A 68 -12.55 -1.97 -20.10
CA SER A 68 -11.16 -1.99 -19.69
C SER A 68 -11.16 -1.25 -18.38
N CYS A 69 -10.85 -1.97 -17.30
CA CYS A 69 -10.80 -1.35 -15.98
C CYS A 69 -9.78 -0.23 -16.10
N PHE A 70 -10.28 1.01 -16.20
CA PHE A 70 -9.49 2.20 -15.98
C PHE A 70 -9.03 2.06 -14.54
N ASN A 71 -7.82 1.50 -14.37
CA ASN A 71 -7.14 1.54 -13.09
C ASN A 71 -6.82 3.02 -12.89
N PRO A 72 -7.51 3.73 -11.98
CA PRO A 72 -7.19 5.13 -11.72
C PRO A 72 -5.71 5.21 -11.32
N PHE A 73 -4.97 6.07 -12.03
CA PHE A 73 -3.59 6.36 -11.66
C PHE A 73 -3.61 7.21 -10.40
N PHE A 74 -3.43 6.56 -9.25
CA PHE A 74 -3.17 7.28 -8.00
C PHE A 74 -1.68 7.64 -7.95
N PRO A 75 -1.32 8.90 -7.61
CA PRO A 75 0.08 9.25 -7.41
C PRO A 75 0.67 8.38 -6.30
N PRO A 76 1.93 7.93 -6.43
CA PRO A 76 2.54 7.06 -5.44
C PRO A 76 2.63 7.80 -4.10
N HIS A 77 1.98 7.29 -3.06
CA HIS A 77 2.16 7.88 -1.72
C HIS A 77 3.59 7.63 -1.21
N PRO A 78 4.24 8.63 -0.59
CA PRO A 78 5.53 8.43 0.07
C PRO A 78 5.40 7.42 1.20
N TYR A 79 6.42 6.58 1.43
CA TYR A 79 6.48 5.84 2.68
C TYR A 79 6.73 6.82 3.81
N TYR A 80 5.86 6.81 4.82
CA TYR A 80 6.22 7.39 6.11
C TYR A 80 7.48 6.67 6.63
N PRO A 81 8.61 7.36 6.86
CA PRO A 81 9.85 6.76 7.31
C PRO A 81 9.65 5.87 8.54
N ILE A 82 10.02 4.60 8.42
CA ILE A 82 10.07 3.69 9.57
C ILE A 82 11.03 4.30 10.58
N GLY A 83 10.78 4.22 11.89
CA GLY A 83 11.46 5.06 12.88
C GLY A 83 12.99 4.93 13.05
N LYS A 84 13.71 4.18 12.21
CA LYS A 84 15.17 4.27 12.02
C LYS A 84 15.55 5.38 11.03
N ASP A 85 14.67 5.66 10.07
CA ASP A 85 14.83 6.56 8.93
C ASP A 85 14.23 7.95 9.20
N LYS A 86 13.81 8.23 10.44
CA LYS A 86 13.20 9.51 10.85
C LYS A 86 14.08 10.74 10.59
N TYR A 87 15.40 10.57 10.47
CA TYR A 87 16.33 11.64 10.11
C TYR A 87 16.05 12.23 8.72
N HIS A 88 15.42 11.49 7.81
CA HIS A 88 15.01 12.00 6.50
C HIS A 88 14.00 13.16 6.59
N PHE A 89 13.19 13.24 7.65
CA PHE A 89 12.33 14.42 7.87
C PHE A 89 13.12 15.69 8.19
N GLN A 90 14.22 15.54 8.94
CA GLN A 90 15.12 16.66 9.23
C GLN A 90 15.83 17.11 7.95
N LEU A 91 16.44 16.17 7.22
CA LEU A 91 17.14 16.43 5.96
C LEU A 91 16.22 17.09 4.92
N PHE A 92 14.98 16.58 4.76
CA PHE A 92 13.94 17.17 3.92
C PHE A 92 13.62 18.61 4.32
N SER A 93 13.46 18.90 5.62
CA SER A 93 13.17 20.26 6.09
C SER A 93 14.32 21.25 5.89
N GLU A 94 15.57 20.78 6.07
CA GLU A 94 16.78 21.57 5.86
C GLU A 94 16.98 21.87 4.36
N GLN A 95 16.76 20.87 3.50
CA GLN A 95 16.86 21.02 2.05
C GLN A 95 15.72 21.84 1.44
N ILE A 96 14.49 21.77 1.96
CA ILE A 96 13.42 22.70 1.57
C ILE A 96 13.80 24.13 1.94
N ALA A 97 14.24 24.37 3.18
CA ALA A 97 14.65 25.70 3.62
C ALA A 97 15.77 26.26 2.73
N ALA A 98 16.77 25.43 2.38
CA ALA A 98 17.84 25.81 1.46
C ALA A 98 17.35 26.04 0.02
N SER A 99 16.49 25.16 -0.53
CA SER A 99 15.95 25.29 -1.88
C SER A 99 15.14 26.58 -2.04
N ILE A 100 14.22 26.83 -1.10
CA ILE A 100 13.39 28.05 -1.06
C ILE A 100 14.26 29.30 -0.91
N SER A 101 15.26 29.30 -0.02
CA SER A 101 16.16 30.46 0.18
C SER A 101 16.98 30.80 -1.06
N ASN A 102 17.26 29.82 -1.93
CA ASN A 102 17.95 30.01 -3.20
C ASN A 102 17.01 30.39 -4.36
N TYR A 103 15.69 30.31 -4.18
CA TYR A 103 14.69 30.49 -5.24
C TYR A 103 14.08 31.90 -5.22
N SER A 104 14.92 32.92 -5.46
CA SER A 104 14.56 34.34 -5.39
C SER A 104 13.25 34.68 -6.12
N SER A 105 13.05 34.12 -7.32
CA SER A 105 11.95 34.46 -8.22
C SER A 105 10.55 34.16 -7.70
N VAL A 106 10.38 33.35 -6.64
CA VAL A 106 9.07 33.08 -6.03
C VAL A 106 8.67 34.19 -5.05
N TYR A 107 9.63 34.89 -4.45
CA TYR A 107 9.38 36.02 -3.56
C TYR A 107 9.07 37.32 -4.32
N ASP A 108 9.47 37.40 -5.59
CA ASP A 108 9.26 38.56 -6.46
C ASP A 108 7.86 38.57 -7.15
N ILE A 109 7.10 37.47 -7.08
CA ILE A 109 5.75 37.37 -7.66
C ILE A 109 4.72 37.86 -6.64
N MET A 110 4.11 39.02 -6.92
CA MET A 110 2.95 39.49 -6.17
C MET A 110 1.72 38.65 -6.52
N VAL A 111 1.02 38.14 -5.50
CA VAL A 111 -0.29 37.49 -5.69
C VAL A 111 -1.32 38.60 -5.92
N SER A 112 -1.83 38.70 -7.15
CA SER A 112 -2.83 39.69 -7.55
C SER A 112 -4.11 39.08 -8.14
N ASP A 113 -4.07 37.80 -8.51
CA ASP A 113 -5.17 37.06 -9.16
C ASP A 113 -5.02 35.54 -8.94
N ASP A 114 -6.04 34.78 -9.34
CA ASP A 114 -6.04 33.30 -9.23
C ASP A 114 -4.88 32.67 -10.03
N TYR A 115 -4.43 33.30 -11.11
CA TYR A 115 -3.36 32.80 -11.97
C TYR A 115 -1.99 32.92 -11.29
N SER A 116 -1.67 34.07 -10.69
CA SER A 116 -0.46 34.28 -9.90
C SER A 116 -0.46 33.40 -8.63
N PHE A 117 -1.60 33.22 -7.98
CA PHE A 117 -1.74 32.24 -6.90
C PHE A 117 -1.46 30.81 -7.36
N GLN A 118 -2.08 30.36 -8.46
CA GLN A 118 -1.87 29.01 -9.01
C GLN A 118 -0.41 28.80 -9.44
N LEU A 119 0.21 29.80 -10.09
CA LEU A 119 1.62 29.75 -10.49
C LEU A 119 2.55 29.59 -9.28
N ILE A 120 2.34 30.36 -8.21
CA ILE A 120 3.09 30.23 -6.95
C ILE A 120 2.84 28.87 -6.30
N TYR A 121 1.59 28.40 -6.28
CA TYR A 121 1.22 27.09 -5.73
C TYR A 121 1.89 25.94 -6.49
N GLU A 122 1.92 25.98 -7.82
CA GLU A 122 2.60 25.00 -8.67
C GLU A 122 4.12 25.04 -8.47
N LEU A 123 4.72 26.23 -8.38
CA LEU A 123 6.16 26.39 -8.11
C LEU A 123 6.53 25.82 -6.74
N PHE A 124 5.83 26.16 -5.66
CA PHE A 124 6.06 25.58 -4.33
C PHE A 124 5.80 24.07 -4.32
N SER A 125 4.71 23.61 -4.92
CA SER A 125 4.39 22.17 -4.98
C SER A 125 5.46 21.38 -5.74
N SER A 126 6.01 21.93 -6.82
CA SER A 126 7.11 21.31 -7.57
C SER A 126 8.40 21.23 -6.76
N GLN A 127 8.73 22.25 -5.95
CA GLN A 127 9.89 22.23 -5.06
C GLN A 127 9.72 21.27 -3.89
N LEU A 128 8.53 21.25 -3.26
CA LEU A 128 8.19 20.30 -2.22
C LEU A 128 8.26 18.86 -2.73
N GLN A 129 7.72 18.59 -3.93
CA GLN A 129 7.78 17.28 -4.56
C GLN A 129 9.23 16.88 -4.90
N LYS A 130 10.01 17.78 -5.51
CA LYS A 130 11.42 17.52 -5.83
C LYS A 130 12.24 17.15 -4.59
N VAL A 131 12.16 17.95 -3.52
CA VAL A 131 12.91 17.65 -2.29
C VAL A 131 12.33 16.41 -1.58
N ALA A 132 11.03 16.13 -1.74
CA ALA A 132 10.44 14.87 -1.26
C ALA A 132 11.01 13.67 -2.01
N ASP A 133 11.14 13.71 -3.33
CA ASP A 133 11.71 12.67 -4.18
C ASP A 133 13.19 12.39 -3.84
N GLU A 134 13.94 13.42 -3.46
CA GLU A 134 15.33 13.31 -3.02
C GLU A 134 15.47 12.69 -1.60
N ASN A 135 14.49 12.87 -0.71
CA ASN A 135 14.58 12.48 0.70
C ASN A 135 13.76 11.25 1.10
N PHE A 136 12.62 11.00 0.46
CA PHE A 136 11.69 9.95 0.84
C PHE A 136 11.63 8.84 -0.20
N LYS A 137 11.57 7.61 0.28
CA LYS A 137 11.32 6.45 -0.59
C LYS A 137 9.82 6.40 -0.87
N PHE A 138 9.45 6.68 -2.10
CA PHE A 138 8.06 6.52 -2.53
C PHE A 138 7.68 5.06 -2.62
N ARG A 139 6.37 4.75 -2.54
CA ARG A 139 5.90 3.46 -3.03
C ARG A 139 6.25 3.39 -4.51
N SER A 140 7.19 2.51 -4.89
CA SER A 140 7.25 2.02 -6.25
C SER A 140 5.85 1.54 -6.61
N ALA A 141 5.22 2.19 -7.59
CA ALA A 141 4.05 1.63 -8.24
C ALA A 141 4.46 0.23 -8.71
N ASP A 142 3.77 -0.77 -8.18
CA ASP A 142 4.13 -2.18 -8.23
C ASP A 142 5.58 -2.54 -7.82
N LYS A 143 5.71 -3.24 -6.68
CA LYS A 143 6.53 -4.46 -6.74
C LYS A 143 5.69 -5.47 -7.51
N PRO A 144 6.03 -5.83 -8.77
CA PRO A 144 5.22 -6.78 -9.51
C PRO A 144 5.13 -8.06 -8.69
N LYS A 145 3.90 -8.52 -8.42
CA LYS A 145 3.69 -9.91 -7.98
C LYS A 145 4.41 -10.77 -8.99
N THR A 146 5.50 -11.43 -8.60
CA THR A 146 6.24 -12.33 -9.49
C THR A 146 5.23 -13.32 -10.03
N ARG A 147 4.87 -13.17 -11.31
CA ARG A 147 3.80 -13.94 -11.94
C ARG A 147 4.23 -15.39 -11.81
N LYS A 148 3.60 -16.15 -10.91
CA LYS A 148 3.98 -17.54 -10.65
C LYS A 148 3.91 -18.26 -11.99
N ILE A 149 5.06 -18.74 -12.45
CA ILE A 149 5.19 -19.31 -13.78
C ILE A 149 4.54 -20.68 -13.73
N THR A 150 3.28 -20.68 -14.17
CA THR A 150 2.38 -21.81 -14.07
C THR A 150 1.96 -22.25 -15.46
N ASN A 151 1.87 -23.56 -15.61
CA ASN A 151 1.33 -24.27 -16.74
C ASN A 151 0.47 -25.41 -16.17
N SER A 152 -0.42 -26.00 -16.98
CA SER A 152 -1.19 -27.19 -16.58
C SER A 152 -0.24 -28.30 -16.10
N THR A 153 0.86 -28.56 -16.81
CA THR A 153 1.92 -29.51 -16.44
C THR A 153 2.52 -29.21 -15.06
N ILE A 154 2.96 -27.98 -14.80
CA ILE A 154 3.53 -27.55 -13.50
C ILE A 154 2.51 -27.75 -12.37
N SER A 155 1.23 -27.50 -12.64
CA SER A 155 0.15 -27.65 -11.67
C SER A 155 -0.13 -29.13 -11.34
N LEU A 156 -0.06 -30.02 -12.33
CA LEU A 156 -0.13 -31.47 -12.15
C LEU A 156 1.07 -31.99 -11.35
N ILE A 157 2.29 -31.60 -11.69
CA ILE A 157 3.51 -32.01 -10.97
C ILE A 157 3.45 -31.56 -9.50
N CYS A 158 3.00 -30.33 -9.24
CA CYS A 158 2.78 -29.81 -7.89
C CYS A 158 1.72 -30.62 -7.12
N ARG A 159 0.67 -31.10 -7.78
CA ARG A 159 -0.37 -31.95 -7.17
C ARG A 159 0.20 -33.30 -6.76
N GLU A 160 0.88 -34.00 -7.66
CA GLU A 160 1.49 -35.31 -7.36
C GLU A 160 2.54 -35.21 -6.25
N ASN A 161 3.36 -34.15 -6.24
CA ASN A 161 4.28 -33.88 -5.15
C ASN A 161 3.58 -33.72 -3.79
N ARG A 162 2.39 -33.12 -3.71
CA ARG A 162 1.63 -33.03 -2.45
C ARG A 162 1.14 -34.41 -2.00
N VAL A 163 0.58 -35.20 -2.93
CA VAL A 163 0.12 -36.56 -2.66
C VAL A 163 1.24 -37.44 -2.11
N ILE A 164 2.41 -37.43 -2.76
CA ILE A 164 3.59 -38.19 -2.32
C ILE A 164 4.10 -37.68 -0.96
N ASN A 165 4.10 -36.37 -0.70
CA ASN A 165 4.49 -35.85 0.62
C ASN A 165 3.52 -36.29 1.73
N HIS A 166 2.21 -36.31 1.49
CA HIS A 166 1.23 -36.82 2.45
C HIS A 166 1.43 -38.31 2.73
N ILE A 167 1.67 -39.12 1.69
CA ILE A 167 1.99 -40.54 1.83
C ILE A 167 3.27 -40.74 2.66
N ILE A 168 4.37 -40.02 2.32
CA ILE A 168 5.63 -40.11 3.07
C ILE A 168 5.44 -39.69 4.54
N SER A 169 4.64 -38.65 4.81
CA SER A 169 4.35 -38.21 6.18
C SER A 169 3.60 -39.29 6.97
N ALA A 170 2.51 -39.82 6.42
CA ALA A 170 1.71 -40.86 7.06
C ALA A 170 2.54 -42.13 7.33
N LEU A 171 3.35 -42.59 6.37
CA LEU A 171 4.25 -43.74 6.54
C LEU A 171 5.32 -43.51 7.63
N ARG A 172 5.88 -42.30 7.74
CA ARG A 172 6.84 -41.95 8.80
C ARG A 172 6.21 -41.89 10.18
N GLN A 173 4.96 -41.44 10.26
CA GLN A 173 4.19 -41.30 11.49
C GLN A 173 3.41 -42.57 11.86
N GLN A 174 3.51 -43.63 11.06
CA GLN A 174 2.73 -44.88 11.19
C GLN A 174 1.20 -44.64 11.21
N LEU A 175 0.75 -43.57 10.55
CA LEU A 175 -0.65 -43.19 10.44
C LEU A 175 -1.32 -43.81 9.20
N PRO A 176 -2.65 -44.01 9.22
CA PRO A 176 -3.39 -44.44 8.04
C PRO A 176 -3.25 -43.42 6.89
N ILE A 177 -3.11 -43.93 5.66
CA ILE A 177 -2.98 -43.09 4.46
C ILE A 177 -4.30 -42.31 4.23
N PRO A 178 -4.25 -40.97 4.03
CA PRO A 178 -5.44 -40.17 3.77
C PRO A 178 -6.28 -40.72 2.62
N PRO A 179 -7.63 -40.73 2.70
CA PRO A 179 -8.50 -41.28 1.65
C PRO A 179 -8.22 -40.70 0.25
N SER A 180 -7.94 -39.40 0.17
CA SER A 180 -7.59 -38.68 -1.07
C SER A 180 -6.26 -39.11 -1.71
N CYS A 181 -5.42 -39.87 -0.99
CA CYS A 181 -4.15 -40.40 -1.47
C CYS A 181 -4.15 -41.92 -1.66
N GLN A 182 -5.21 -42.64 -1.27
CA GLN A 182 -5.23 -44.12 -1.28
C GLN A 182 -5.06 -44.73 -2.67
N LEU A 183 -5.65 -44.13 -3.71
CA LEU A 183 -5.53 -44.63 -5.08
C LEU A 183 -4.08 -44.50 -5.59
N SER A 184 -3.48 -43.32 -5.45
CA SER A 184 -2.08 -43.08 -5.79
C SER A 184 -1.13 -43.92 -4.93
N PHE A 185 -1.44 -44.15 -3.65
CA PHE A 185 -0.68 -45.04 -2.77
C PHE A 185 -0.66 -46.48 -3.28
N ARG A 186 -1.82 -47.05 -3.62
CA ARG A 186 -1.92 -48.40 -4.18
C ARG A 186 -1.18 -48.52 -5.50
N GLN A 187 -1.29 -47.52 -6.37
CA GLN A 187 -0.55 -47.47 -7.64
C GLN A 187 0.97 -47.44 -7.41
N LEU A 188 1.46 -46.53 -6.56
CA LEU A 188 2.89 -46.41 -6.24
C LEU A 188 3.45 -47.66 -5.53
N GLN A 189 2.64 -48.31 -4.68
CA GLN A 189 2.99 -49.58 -4.04
C GLN A 189 3.03 -50.73 -5.05
N TRP A 190 2.09 -50.77 -6.00
CA TRP A 190 2.10 -51.76 -7.08
C TRP A 190 3.30 -51.57 -8.00
N THR A 191 3.59 -50.33 -8.44
CA THR A 191 4.76 -50.04 -9.30
C THR A 191 6.06 -50.31 -8.58
N PHE A 192 6.14 -50.05 -7.27
CA PHE A 192 7.26 -50.50 -6.46
C PHE A 192 7.38 -52.03 -6.57
N LEU A 193 6.39 -52.81 -6.15
CA LEU A 193 6.47 -54.28 -6.11
C LEU A 193 6.79 -54.97 -7.46
N HIS A 194 6.59 -54.31 -8.60
CA HIS A 194 6.89 -54.83 -9.94
C HIS A 194 8.18 -54.28 -10.55
N ASP A 195 8.89 -53.38 -9.87
CA ASP A 195 10.17 -52.83 -10.31
C ASP A 195 11.30 -53.80 -9.90
N SER A 196 11.99 -54.42 -10.86
CA SER A 196 12.80 -55.63 -10.66
C SER A 196 14.07 -55.49 -9.79
N PHE A 197 14.29 -54.35 -9.13
CA PHE A 197 15.55 -53.96 -8.50
C PHE A 197 15.37 -53.51 -7.03
N HIS A 198 14.91 -54.41 -6.17
CA HIS A 198 14.67 -54.14 -4.74
C HIS A 198 15.92 -54.21 -3.85
N THR A 199 16.78 -53.20 -3.96
CA THR A 199 17.83 -52.90 -2.97
C THR A 199 17.45 -51.75 -2.02
N THR A 200 16.26 -51.15 -2.18
CA THR A 200 15.82 -49.97 -1.40
C THR A 200 14.43 -50.16 -0.80
N SER A 201 14.16 -49.51 0.34
CA SER A 201 12.84 -49.55 0.98
C SER A 201 11.81 -48.69 0.22
N PHE A 202 10.52 -49.03 0.37
CA PHE A 202 9.43 -48.27 -0.27
C PHE A 202 9.45 -46.77 0.07
N LEU A 203 9.83 -46.41 1.29
CA LEU A 203 9.98 -45.02 1.72
C LEU A 203 11.15 -44.31 0.99
N ALA A 204 12.25 -45.02 0.73
CA ALA A 204 13.35 -44.50 -0.07
C ALA A 204 12.94 -44.34 -1.54
N TYR A 205 12.21 -45.30 -2.12
CA TYR A 205 11.61 -45.20 -3.46
C TYR A 205 10.71 -43.97 -3.61
N LEU A 206 9.78 -43.74 -2.68
CA LEU A 206 8.95 -42.53 -2.67
C LEU A 206 9.78 -41.24 -2.56
N CYS A 207 10.88 -41.26 -1.82
CA CYS A 207 11.82 -40.13 -1.75
C CYS A 207 12.56 -39.90 -3.08
N LEU A 208 12.85 -40.95 -3.86
CA LEU A 208 13.40 -40.83 -5.21
C LEU A 208 12.39 -40.24 -6.19
N ILE A 209 11.13 -40.69 -6.18
CA ILE A 209 10.06 -40.11 -7.01
C ILE A 209 9.84 -38.63 -6.68
N ARG A 210 9.80 -38.26 -5.39
CA ARG A 210 9.71 -36.85 -5.00
C ARG A 210 10.89 -36.02 -5.53
N ARG A 211 12.10 -36.58 -5.54
CA ARG A 211 13.29 -35.93 -6.12
C ARG A 211 13.18 -35.79 -7.64
N SER A 212 12.67 -36.79 -8.37
CA SER A 212 12.49 -36.72 -9.82
C SER A 212 11.39 -35.71 -10.21
N LEU A 213 10.25 -35.70 -9.50
CA LEU A 213 9.18 -34.71 -9.69
C LEU A 213 9.66 -33.28 -9.42
N ASN A 214 10.49 -33.04 -8.40
CA ASN A 214 11.09 -31.72 -8.17
C ASN A 214 12.03 -31.30 -9.31
N LYS A 215 12.89 -32.21 -9.81
CA LYS A 215 13.74 -31.93 -10.98
C LYS A 215 12.93 -31.64 -12.24
N LEU A 216 11.84 -32.39 -12.46
CA LEU A 216 10.93 -32.20 -13.59
C LEU A 216 10.15 -30.88 -13.47
N CYS A 217 9.66 -30.52 -12.27
CA CYS A 217 9.04 -29.23 -11.99
C CYS A 217 9.97 -28.06 -12.30
N PHE A 218 11.24 -28.15 -11.91
CA PHE A 218 12.25 -27.14 -12.20
C PHE A 218 12.46 -26.98 -13.72
N ARG A 219 12.64 -28.09 -14.45
CA ARG A 219 12.79 -28.09 -15.91
C ARG A 219 11.58 -27.48 -16.62
N GLU A 220 10.36 -27.77 -16.18
CA GLU A 220 9.14 -27.18 -16.75
C GLU A 220 9.03 -25.67 -16.45
N GLN A 221 9.44 -25.22 -15.27
CA GLN A 221 9.50 -23.79 -14.93
C GLN A 221 10.54 -23.05 -15.77
N GLU A 222 11.73 -23.64 -15.95
CA GLU A 222 12.81 -23.15 -16.80
C GLU A 222 12.40 -23.11 -18.28
N ALA A 223 11.79 -24.17 -18.81
CA ALA A 223 11.26 -24.21 -20.17
C ALA A 223 10.18 -23.15 -20.40
N LYS A 224 9.28 -22.93 -19.41
CA LYS A 224 8.24 -21.91 -19.50
C LYS A 224 8.81 -20.48 -19.38
N LEU A 225 9.83 -20.27 -18.55
CA LEU A 225 10.64 -19.04 -18.50
C LEU A 225 11.25 -18.73 -19.87
N ASN A 226 11.98 -19.69 -20.43
CA ASN A 226 12.68 -19.54 -21.70
C ASN A 226 11.69 -19.25 -22.85
N HIS A 227 10.56 -19.96 -22.91
CA HIS A 227 9.49 -19.66 -23.86
C HIS A 227 8.88 -18.26 -23.64
N GLN A 228 8.73 -17.80 -22.38
CA GLN A 228 8.24 -16.44 -22.11
C GLN A 228 9.25 -15.37 -22.53
N SER A 229 10.55 -15.59 -22.30
CA SER A 229 11.63 -14.70 -22.77
C SER A 229 11.63 -14.65 -24.31
N GLN A 230 11.74 -15.80 -24.97
CA GLN A 230 11.73 -15.90 -26.44
C GLN A 230 10.45 -15.30 -27.06
N SER A 231 9.29 -15.50 -26.45
CA SER A 231 8.04 -14.90 -26.91
C SER A 231 8.02 -13.39 -26.72
N HIS A 232 8.57 -12.87 -25.62
CA HIS A 232 8.66 -11.44 -25.36
C HIS A 232 9.68 -10.76 -26.29
N GLU A 233 10.84 -11.38 -26.49
CA GLU A 233 11.86 -10.97 -27.46
C GLU A 233 11.29 -10.97 -28.89
N THR A 234 10.61 -12.04 -29.29
CA THR A 234 9.94 -12.13 -30.60
C THR A 234 8.84 -11.09 -30.75
N GLN A 235 8.07 -10.80 -29.70
CA GLN A 235 7.04 -9.76 -29.71
C GLN A 235 7.65 -8.36 -29.81
N ALA A 236 8.69 -8.05 -29.03
CA ALA A 236 9.41 -6.79 -29.08
C ALA A 236 10.07 -6.56 -30.45
N PHE A 237 10.76 -7.59 -30.98
CA PHE A 237 11.37 -7.56 -32.30
C PHE A 237 10.34 -7.32 -33.42
N ASN A 238 9.21 -8.05 -33.40
CA ASN A 238 8.12 -7.84 -34.36
C ASN A 238 7.43 -6.48 -34.21
N ALA A 239 7.39 -5.90 -33.00
CA ALA A 239 6.88 -4.55 -32.79
C ALA A 239 7.83 -3.51 -33.41
N VAL A 240 9.14 -3.66 -33.21
CA VAL A 240 10.17 -2.78 -33.81
C VAL A 240 10.14 -2.85 -35.34
N LEU A 241 10.03 -4.04 -35.93
CA LEU A 241 9.86 -4.20 -37.39
C LEU A 241 8.59 -3.55 -37.94
N LYS A 242 7.57 -3.32 -37.09
CA LYS A 242 6.33 -2.60 -37.43
C LYS A 242 6.38 -1.11 -37.06
N GLY A 243 7.55 -0.58 -36.70
CA GLY A 243 7.78 0.84 -36.43
C GLY A 243 7.78 1.25 -34.94
N ALA A 244 7.79 0.31 -34.00
CA ALA A 244 7.90 0.64 -32.56
C ALA A 244 9.34 0.96 -32.11
N SER A 245 9.46 1.56 -30.92
CA SER A 245 10.76 1.95 -30.33
C SER A 245 11.66 0.75 -29.99
N SER A 246 12.95 0.85 -30.32
CA SER A 246 13.98 -0.14 -30.00
C SER A 246 14.32 -0.27 -28.51
N THR A 247 13.81 0.64 -27.66
CA THR A 247 14.01 0.60 -26.19
C THR A 247 13.37 -0.60 -25.50
N TRP A 248 12.48 -1.34 -26.18
CA TRP A 248 11.74 -2.50 -25.65
C TRP A 248 12.58 -3.78 -25.43
N LEU A 249 13.92 -3.68 -25.44
CA LEU A 249 14.85 -4.82 -25.44
C LEU A 249 15.60 -5.06 -24.10
N TYR A 250 15.28 -4.39 -22.97
CA TYR A 250 16.11 -4.39 -21.71
C TYR A 250 15.32 -4.34 -20.33
N PRO A 251 15.74 -5.00 -19.18
CA PRO A 251 14.95 -5.15 -17.88
C PRO A 251 15.53 -4.63 -16.48
N ILE A 252 14.79 -4.73 -15.31
CA ILE A 252 14.94 -3.93 -14.01
C ILE A 252 14.51 -4.65 -12.63
N SER A 253 15.17 -4.55 -11.41
CA SER A 253 14.63 -5.05 -10.04
C SER A 253 15.41 -4.89 -8.64
N TYR A 254 14.76 -4.68 -7.41
CA TYR A 254 15.26 -4.89 -5.95
C TYR A 254 14.33 -4.66 -4.61
N ILE A 255 14.86 -4.69 -3.33
CA ILE A 255 14.45 -4.09 -1.94
C ILE A 255 13.69 -4.86 -0.73
N THR A 256 13.68 -4.38 0.58
CA THR A 256 13.72 -5.03 1.98
C THR A 256 12.68 -4.65 3.19
N PRO A 257 12.77 -5.13 4.53
CA PRO A 257 11.67 -5.20 5.64
C PRO A 257 11.84 -4.56 7.14
N PRO A 258 10.98 -4.77 8.23
CA PRO A 258 10.74 -3.85 9.44
C PRO A 258 10.95 -4.28 10.97
N ARG A 259 10.39 -3.54 12.00
CA ARG A 259 10.98 -3.22 13.36
C ARG A 259 10.35 -3.73 14.71
N ALA A 260 9.17 -4.34 14.80
CA ALA A 260 8.42 -4.46 16.09
C ALA A 260 9.00 -5.39 17.19
N LEU A 261 10.06 -6.16 16.91
CA LEU A 261 10.64 -7.17 17.83
C LEU A 261 11.96 -6.72 18.49
N SER A 262 12.27 -5.42 18.46
CA SER A 262 13.51 -4.88 19.05
C SER A 262 13.29 -4.35 20.47
N HIS A 263 13.48 -5.20 21.48
CA HIS A 263 13.68 -4.77 22.86
C HIS A 263 15.07 -4.08 23.00
N PRO A 264 15.26 -3.06 23.85
CA PRO A 264 16.55 -2.37 24.00
C PRO A 264 17.68 -3.26 24.55
N SER A 265 17.37 -4.20 25.44
CA SER A 265 18.28 -5.31 25.76
C SER A 265 18.20 -6.38 24.65
N GLN A 266 19.35 -6.79 24.11
CA GLN A 266 19.43 -7.67 22.92
C GLN A 266 18.95 -9.13 23.13
N GLY A 267 18.44 -9.47 24.32
CA GLY A 267 17.86 -10.77 24.61
C GLY A 267 16.39 -10.85 24.22
N ILE A 268 15.99 -11.94 23.59
CA ILE A 268 14.57 -12.28 23.43
C ILE A 268 14.04 -12.68 24.81
N LEU A 269 13.04 -11.96 25.32
CA LEU A 269 12.34 -12.36 26.55
C LEU A 269 11.58 -13.67 26.29
N THR A 270 11.88 -14.71 27.07
CA THR A 270 11.29 -16.05 26.95
C THR A 270 10.55 -16.51 28.20
N ASP A 271 10.81 -15.90 29.35
CA ASP A 271 10.16 -16.22 30.62
C ASP A 271 8.72 -15.63 30.66
N PRO A 272 7.66 -16.42 30.89
CA PRO A 272 6.28 -15.95 30.78
C PRO A 272 5.93 -14.78 31.67
N ASP A 273 6.44 -14.76 32.91
CA ASP A 273 6.15 -13.68 33.85
C ASP A 273 6.90 -12.39 33.48
N GLN A 274 8.12 -12.47 32.95
CA GLN A 274 8.82 -11.33 32.36
C GLN A 274 8.13 -10.80 31.10
N ILE A 275 7.67 -11.68 30.19
CA ILE A 275 6.92 -11.28 28.99
C ILE A 275 5.63 -10.56 29.41
N LYS A 276 4.89 -11.12 30.37
CA LYS A 276 3.66 -10.53 30.89
C LYS A 276 3.92 -9.17 31.55
N THR A 277 4.96 -9.07 32.39
CA THR A 277 5.34 -7.81 33.06
C THR A 277 5.78 -6.77 32.04
N ALA A 278 6.68 -7.09 31.11
CA ALA A 278 7.13 -6.17 30.06
C ALA A 278 6.00 -5.75 29.10
N THR A 279 5.04 -6.63 28.82
CA THR A 279 3.86 -6.30 28.01
C THR A 279 2.90 -5.38 28.78
N VAL A 280 2.68 -5.64 30.07
CA VAL A 280 1.89 -4.77 30.95
C VAL A 280 2.56 -3.40 31.10
N ASP A 281 3.86 -3.34 31.36
CA ASP A 281 4.62 -2.09 31.44
C ASP A 281 4.57 -1.32 30.12
N TYR A 282 4.75 -2.00 28.97
CA TYR A 282 4.64 -1.38 27.66
C TYR A 282 3.28 -0.72 27.45
N PHE A 283 2.17 -1.42 27.69
CA PHE A 283 0.84 -0.83 27.53
C PHE A 283 0.51 0.19 28.62
N THR A 284 1.01 0.01 29.85
CA THR A 284 0.82 0.99 30.93
C THR A 284 1.55 2.30 30.61
N GLN A 285 2.76 2.24 30.03
CA GLN A 285 3.48 3.41 29.51
C GLN A 285 2.82 4.00 28.25
N LEU A 286 2.23 3.16 27.37
CA LEU A 286 1.52 3.60 26.17
C LEU A 286 0.28 4.44 26.49
N TYR A 287 -0.38 4.15 27.63
CA TYR A 287 -1.62 4.83 28.06
C TYR A 287 -1.45 5.75 29.27
N ALA A 288 -0.27 5.76 29.92
CA ALA A 288 0.05 6.77 30.93
C ALA A 288 0.05 8.15 30.28
N ARG A 289 -0.86 9.03 30.73
CA ARG A 289 -0.81 10.46 30.39
C ARG A 289 0.31 11.15 31.16
N THR A 290 1.56 10.79 30.87
CA THR A 290 2.66 11.73 31.09
C THR A 290 2.35 12.99 30.28
N PRO A 291 2.37 14.20 30.88
CA PRO A 291 2.44 15.40 30.07
C PRO A 291 3.68 15.26 29.18
N HIS A 292 3.56 15.64 27.91
CA HIS A 292 4.59 15.36 26.92
C HIS A 292 5.82 16.24 27.20
N GLU A 293 6.69 15.82 28.14
CA GLU A 293 8.05 16.32 28.40
C GLU A 293 8.97 15.92 27.24
N SER A 294 8.53 16.35 26.08
CA SER A 294 9.22 16.38 24.83
C SER A 294 8.34 17.20 23.90
N VAL A 295 8.44 18.52 24.08
CA VAL A 295 8.89 19.34 22.95
C VAL A 295 10.21 18.70 22.47
N THR A 296 10.08 17.59 21.73
CA THR A 296 11.16 17.01 20.96
C THR A 296 11.72 18.18 20.18
N ASN A 297 13.05 18.35 20.21
CA ASN A 297 13.72 19.29 19.31
C ASN A 297 13.27 18.92 17.90
N LYS A 298 12.28 19.65 17.38
CA LYS A 298 11.76 19.52 16.03
C LYS A 298 12.75 20.32 15.19
N PRO A 299 13.74 19.70 14.53
CA PRO A 299 14.86 20.44 13.96
C PRO A 299 14.39 21.45 12.92
N TRP A 300 13.28 21.15 12.23
CA TRP A 300 12.59 22.08 11.33
C TRP A 300 12.16 23.41 11.99
N LEU A 301 11.82 23.41 13.29
CA LEU A 301 11.47 24.61 14.07
C LEU A 301 12.67 25.49 14.46
N ASN A 302 13.90 25.03 14.19
CA ASN A 302 15.14 25.76 14.45
C ASN A 302 15.83 26.19 13.14
N THR A 303 15.11 26.15 12.01
CA THR A 303 15.61 26.64 10.71
C THR A 303 15.72 28.17 10.70
N PRO A 304 16.68 28.75 9.95
CA PRO A 304 16.82 30.21 9.84
C PRO A 304 15.53 30.91 9.40
N ALA A 305 14.79 30.31 8.46
CA ALA A 305 13.49 30.82 8.02
C ALA A 305 12.45 30.87 9.15
N ILE A 306 12.37 29.87 10.03
CA ILE A 306 11.44 29.90 11.17
C ILE A 306 11.93 30.87 12.27
N HIS A 307 13.25 31.06 12.43
CA HIS A 307 13.76 32.15 13.28
C HIS A 307 13.40 33.53 12.72
N GLN A 308 13.52 33.73 11.41
CA GLN A 308 13.13 34.98 10.73
C GLN A 308 11.61 35.22 10.84
N ILE A 309 10.77 34.21 10.57
CA ILE A 309 9.30 34.32 10.74
C ILE A 309 8.95 34.64 12.20
N ARG A 310 9.58 33.98 13.18
CA ARG A 310 9.38 34.32 14.60
C ARG A 310 9.77 35.76 14.92
N GLN A 311 10.90 36.23 14.40
CA GLN A 311 11.32 37.63 14.56
C GLN A 311 10.33 38.59 13.90
N THR A 312 9.89 38.34 12.66
CA THR A 312 8.88 39.15 11.96
C THR A 312 7.57 39.19 12.74
N VAL A 313 7.04 38.05 13.21
CA VAL A 313 5.80 37.98 14.01
C VAL A 313 5.96 38.58 15.41
N THR A 314 7.18 38.67 15.94
CA THR A 314 7.45 39.38 17.21
C THR A 314 7.56 40.89 17.01
N ASN A 315 8.11 41.32 15.87
CA ASN A 315 8.30 42.73 15.52
C ASN A 315 7.02 43.39 14.98
N ASP A 316 6.21 42.63 14.23
CA ASP A 316 4.90 42.99 13.70
C ASP A 316 3.89 41.88 14.05
N PRO A 317 3.31 41.90 15.27
CA PRO A 317 2.37 40.90 15.70
C PRO A 317 1.06 41.00 14.91
N PHE A 318 0.60 39.87 14.36
CA PHE A 318 -0.69 39.80 13.67
C PHE A 318 -1.84 40.10 14.65
N LEU A 319 -2.27 41.36 14.67
CA LEU A 319 -3.41 41.82 15.47
C LEU A 319 -4.69 41.22 14.90
N TRP A 320 -5.36 40.40 15.71
CA TRP A 320 -6.68 39.85 15.44
C TRP A 320 -7.56 39.91 16.70
N PRO A 321 -8.83 40.32 16.60
CA PRO A 321 -9.51 40.82 15.40
C PRO A 321 -9.03 42.23 15.00
N LYS A 322 -9.10 42.56 13.70
CA LYS A 322 -9.04 43.94 13.20
C LYS A 322 -10.46 44.41 12.88
N GLU A 323 -10.79 45.63 13.29
CA GLU A 323 -12.03 46.29 12.85
C GLU A 323 -11.88 46.69 11.38
N LEU A 324 -12.84 46.27 10.54
CA LEU A 324 -12.87 46.60 9.11
C LEU A 324 -13.58 47.94 8.89
N THR A 325 -12.95 48.85 8.16
CA THR A 325 -13.59 50.09 7.72
C THR A 325 -14.40 49.87 6.44
N LEU A 326 -15.29 50.82 6.12
CA LEU A 326 -16.07 50.80 4.88
C LEU A 326 -15.18 50.86 3.62
N SER A 327 -14.00 51.48 3.72
CA SER A 327 -13.00 51.51 2.65
C SER A 327 -12.32 50.16 2.45
N ASP A 328 -12.02 49.42 3.52
CA ASP A 328 -11.45 48.07 3.44
C ASP A 328 -12.47 47.09 2.80
N LEU A 329 -13.75 47.24 3.14
CA LEU A 329 -14.84 46.52 2.49
C LEU A 329 -14.94 46.83 1.00
N HIS A 330 -14.78 48.10 0.60
CA HIS A 330 -14.73 48.48 -0.81
C HIS A 330 -13.52 47.90 -1.54
N PHE A 331 -12.37 47.76 -0.87
CA PHE A 331 -11.15 47.18 -1.45
C PHE A 331 -11.23 45.65 -1.59
N LEU A 332 -12.01 44.98 -0.73
CA LEU A 332 -12.23 43.53 -0.76
C LEU A 332 -13.37 43.08 -1.70
N LEU A 333 -14.14 44.02 -2.26
CA LEU A 333 -15.34 43.76 -3.08
C LEU A 333 -15.27 44.34 -4.51
N CYS A 334 -14.11 44.86 -4.92
CA CYS A 334 -13.84 45.33 -6.30
C CYS A 334 -12.88 44.37 -7.02
#